data_AF-A0A0E0FWD5-F1
#
_entry.id   AF-A0A0E0FWD5-F1
#
_cell.length_a   1.000
_cell.length_b   1.000
_cell.length_c   1.000
_cell.angle_alpha   90.00
_cell.angle_beta   90.00
_cell.angle_gamma   90.00
#
_symmetry.space_group_name_H-M   'P 1'
#
loop_
_entity.id
_entity.type
_entity.pdbx_description
1 polymer ?
#
loop_
_entity_poly.entity_id
_entity_poly.type
_entity_poly.pdbx_seq_one_letter_code
_entity_poly.pdbx_strand_id
1 'polypeptide(L)'
;MTGIMLKFFHKRQDFLEPGESVVLISKLKKINKLTNKKVQLILTDKPQLICVDPGKMVTKGNIMWSDDPSELNVQVSNSSHFRICTPKKVSSFEDAKQRAWQWKKAIEDLQRCQKN
;
A
#
# COMPACT_ATOMS: atom_id res chain seq x y z
N MET A 1 17.24 15.89 -11.93
CA MET A 1 16.09 15.29 -11.19
C MET A 1 15.91 13.78 -11.45
N THR A 2 16.95 13.05 -11.86
CA THR A 2 16.88 11.62 -12.22
C THR A 2 17.36 10.67 -11.11
N GLY A 3 18.13 11.15 -10.12
CA GLY A 3 18.72 10.30 -9.07
C GLY A 3 17.79 9.84 -7.94
N ILE A 4 16.71 10.56 -7.64
CA ILE A 4 15.79 10.20 -6.54
C ILE A 4 14.84 9.07 -6.95
N MET A 5 14.49 8.98 -8.24
CA MET A 5 13.55 7.97 -8.72
C MET A 5 14.20 6.58 -8.77
N LEU A 6 15.45 6.48 -9.23
CA LEU A 6 16.22 5.22 -9.27
C LEU A 6 16.59 4.70 -7.87
N LYS A 7 16.97 5.57 -6.93
CA LYS A 7 17.27 5.16 -5.53
C LYS A 7 16.10 4.44 -4.86
N PHE A 8 14.87 4.80 -5.19
CA PHE A 8 13.68 4.17 -4.61
C PHE A 8 13.32 2.82 -5.25
N PHE A 9 13.83 2.50 -6.45
CA PHE A 9 13.69 1.14 -7.01
C PHE A 9 14.68 0.18 -6.35
N HIS A 10 15.93 0.61 -6.12
CA HIS A 10 16.93 -0.22 -5.46
C HIS A 10 16.59 -0.49 -3.98
N LYS A 11 16.13 0.52 -3.24
CA LYS A 11 15.65 0.34 -1.85
C LYS A 11 14.36 -0.46 -1.70
N ARG A 12 13.65 -0.77 -2.79
CA ARG A 12 12.42 -1.58 -2.70
C ARG A 12 12.73 -3.03 -2.35
N GLN A 13 13.86 -3.56 -2.81
CA GLN A 13 14.29 -4.91 -2.47
C GLN A 13 14.48 -5.11 -0.97
N ASP A 14 14.84 -4.05 -0.21
CA ASP A 14 14.95 -4.12 1.25
C ASP A 14 13.61 -4.44 1.95
N PHE A 15 12.47 -4.21 1.27
CA PHE A 15 11.13 -4.43 1.81
C PHE A 15 10.48 -5.73 1.33
N LEU A 16 11.08 -6.38 0.32
CA LEU A 16 10.52 -7.57 -0.31
C LEU A 16 11.31 -8.80 0.14
N GLU A 17 10.60 -9.87 0.44
CA GLU A 17 11.22 -11.17 0.64
C GLU A 17 11.83 -11.67 -0.69
N PRO A 18 12.88 -12.52 -0.65
CA PRO A 18 13.40 -13.13 -1.87
C PRO A 18 12.29 -13.80 -2.70
N GLY A 19 12.23 -13.46 -3.98
CA GLY A 19 11.21 -13.94 -4.91
C GLY A 19 9.85 -13.23 -4.84
N GLU A 20 9.67 -12.21 -4.00
CA GLU A 20 8.46 -11.39 -3.95
C GLU A 20 8.51 -10.25 -4.97
N SER A 21 7.41 -10.04 -5.69
CA SER A 21 7.24 -9.01 -6.71
C SER A 21 6.22 -7.96 -6.31
N VAL A 22 6.38 -6.75 -6.82
CA VAL A 22 5.43 -5.66 -6.63
C VAL A 22 4.27 -5.79 -7.62
N VAL A 23 3.06 -5.92 -7.09
CA VAL A 23 1.80 -5.94 -7.87
C VAL A 23 1.34 -4.51 -8.19
N LEU A 24 1.32 -3.63 -7.20
CA LEU A 24 0.89 -2.24 -7.38
C LEU A 24 1.67 -1.30 -6.47
N ILE A 25 2.05 -0.14 -7.01
CA ILE A 25 2.77 0.87 -6.26
C ILE A 25 2.35 2.29 -6.64
N SER A 26 2.21 3.14 -5.62
CA SER A 26 1.87 4.55 -5.79
C SER A 26 2.45 5.41 -4.70
N LYS A 27 2.79 6.65 -5.06
CA LYS A 27 2.99 7.73 -4.08
C LYS A 27 1.61 8.30 -3.77
N LEU A 28 1.22 8.23 -2.50
CA LEU A 28 -0.10 8.60 -2.00
C LEU A 28 0.02 9.67 -0.93
N LYS A 29 -1.11 10.28 -0.61
CA LYS A 29 -1.27 11.05 0.62
C LYS A 29 -2.06 10.21 1.62
N LYS A 30 -1.44 9.88 2.75
CA LYS A 30 -2.13 9.26 3.89
C LYS A 30 -2.85 10.33 4.68
N ILE A 31 -4.16 10.18 4.80
CA ILE A 31 -5.03 11.11 5.50
C ILE A 31 -5.06 10.74 6.99
N ASN A 32 -4.71 11.68 7.87
CA ASN A 32 -4.84 11.54 9.32
C ASN A 32 -5.59 12.75 9.90
N LYS A 33 -6.08 12.62 11.13
CA LYS A 33 -6.88 13.67 11.80
C LYS A 33 -6.15 15.03 11.92
N LEU A 34 -4.83 15.00 12.14
CA LEU A 34 -4.05 16.21 12.40
C LEU A 34 -3.27 16.68 11.16
N THR A 35 -2.51 15.77 10.54
CA THR A 35 -1.67 16.11 9.39
C THR A 35 -1.65 14.99 8.35
N ASN A 36 -1.79 15.40 7.10
CA ASN A 36 -1.66 14.52 5.95
C ASN A 36 -0.18 14.26 5.67
N LYS A 37 0.17 13.01 5.35
CA LYS A 37 1.56 12.61 5.08
C LYS A 37 1.71 12.04 3.68
N LYS A 38 2.75 12.46 2.96
CA LYS A 38 3.12 11.81 1.70
C LYS A 38 3.75 10.46 2.05
N VAL A 39 3.25 9.39 1.44
CA VAL A 39 3.72 8.02 1.65
C VAL A 39 3.86 7.31 0.32
N GLN A 40 4.55 6.19 0.32
CA GLN A 40 4.50 5.22 -0.77
C GLN A 40 3.76 3.98 -0.26
N LEU A 41 2.70 3.58 -0.98
CA LEU A 41 2.00 2.33 -0.71
C LEU A 41 2.44 1.31 -1.74
N ILE A 42 2.78 0.11 -1.27
CA ILE A 42 3.26 -1.01 -2.07
C ILE A 42 2.36 -2.21 -1.76
N LEU A 43 1.85 -2.83 -2.80
CA LEU A 43 1.19 -4.12 -2.79
C LEU A 43 2.08 -5.14 -3.48
N THR A 44 2.19 -6.32 -2.92
CA THR A 44 3.08 -7.39 -3.39
C THR A 44 2.30 -8.68 -3.71
N ASP A 45 2.96 -9.64 -4.36
CA ASP A 45 2.39 -10.94 -4.77
C ASP A 45 2.42 -12.00 -3.65
N LYS A 46 3.36 -11.92 -2.70
CA LYS A 46 3.20 -12.48 -1.35
C LYS A 46 2.42 -11.46 -0.54
N PRO A 47 1.08 -11.53 -0.52
CA PRO A 47 0.27 -10.34 -0.41
C PRO A 47 0.55 -9.59 0.88
N GLN A 48 1.24 -8.46 0.73
CA GLN A 48 1.55 -7.52 1.78
C GLN A 48 1.18 -6.11 1.32
N LEU A 49 0.69 -5.31 2.26
CA LEU A 49 0.46 -3.88 2.06
C LEU A 49 1.45 -3.08 2.91
N ILE A 50 2.46 -2.51 2.26
CA ILE A 50 3.56 -1.83 2.92
C ILE A 50 3.40 -0.32 2.72
N CYS A 51 3.21 0.42 3.82
CA CYS A 51 3.14 1.87 3.80
C CYS A 51 4.47 2.48 4.27
N VAL A 52 5.21 3.10 3.35
CA VAL A 52 6.53 3.70 3.59
C VAL A 52 6.42 5.22 3.66
N ASP A 53 6.97 5.83 4.70
CA ASP A 53 7.17 7.28 4.79
C ASP A 53 8.54 7.62 4.19
N PRO A 54 8.63 8.40 3.09
CA PRO A 54 9.92 8.70 2.47
C PRO A 54 10.86 9.51 3.37
N GLY A 55 10.36 10.20 4.39
CA GLY A 55 11.15 10.92 5.39
C GLY A 55 11.64 10.03 6.54
N LYS A 56 11.04 8.85 6.72
CA LYS A 56 11.44 7.87 7.72
C LYS A 56 11.88 6.62 6.98
N MET A 57 13.18 6.50 6.72
CA MET A 57 13.80 5.30 6.12
C MET A 57 13.75 4.11 7.10
N VAL A 58 12.55 3.64 7.44
CA VAL A 58 12.34 2.46 8.28
C VAL A 58 12.38 1.24 7.39
N THR A 59 13.18 0.24 7.76
CA THR A 59 13.45 -1.00 7.00
C THR A 59 12.24 -1.91 6.82
N LYS A 60 11.17 -1.72 7.59
CA LYS A 60 9.86 -2.34 7.35
C LYS A 60 8.80 -1.28 7.54
N GLY A 61 8.29 -0.73 6.43
CA GLY A 61 7.12 0.17 6.44
C GLY A 61 5.96 -0.49 7.19
N ASN A 62 5.00 0.28 7.70
CA ASN A 62 3.89 -0.29 8.45
C ASN A 62 3.13 -1.29 7.55
N ILE A 63 3.28 -2.59 7.82
CA ILE A 63 2.61 -3.67 7.10
C ILE A 63 1.16 -3.70 7.59
N MET A 64 0.21 -3.71 6.65
CA MET A 64 -1.23 -3.64 6.93
C MET A 64 -1.99 -4.88 6.46
N TRP A 65 -1.32 -5.93 6.02
CA TRP A 65 -1.97 -7.19 5.66
C TRP A 65 -2.35 -7.97 6.93
N SER A 66 -3.53 -8.59 6.95
CA SER A 66 -3.95 -9.46 8.07
C SER A 66 -3.62 -10.92 7.76
N ASP A 67 -3.44 -11.73 8.81
CA ASP A 67 -3.23 -13.17 8.69
C ASP A 67 -4.48 -13.86 8.11
N ASP A 68 -5.67 -13.36 8.43
CA ASP A 68 -6.92 -13.69 7.72
C ASP A 68 -7.23 -12.62 6.66
N PRO A 69 -7.11 -12.94 5.36
CA PRO A 69 -7.38 -12.00 4.28
C PRO A 69 -8.81 -11.45 4.31
N SER A 70 -9.77 -12.16 4.92
CA SER A 70 -11.18 -11.76 5.03
C SER A 70 -11.39 -10.56 5.96
N GLU A 71 -10.47 -10.32 6.89
CA GLU A 71 -10.55 -9.21 7.85
C GLU A 71 -10.09 -7.87 7.24
N LEU A 72 -9.39 -7.92 6.10
CA LEU A 72 -8.98 -6.73 5.38
C LEU A 72 -10.10 -6.30 4.42
N ASN A 73 -10.55 -5.06 4.53
CA ASN A 73 -11.58 -4.51 3.66
C ASN A 73 -11.11 -3.22 2.98
N VAL A 74 -11.42 -3.07 1.70
CA VAL A 74 -11.10 -1.86 0.94
C VAL A 74 -12.38 -1.13 0.55
N GLN A 75 -12.49 0.10 1.04
CA GLN A 75 -13.62 0.99 0.77
C GLN A 75 -13.15 2.11 -0.13
N VAL A 76 -13.83 2.31 -1.27
CA VAL A 76 -13.53 3.40 -2.21
C VAL A 76 -14.65 4.40 -2.09
N SER A 77 -14.33 5.67 -1.80
CA SER A 77 -15.32 6.75 -1.75
C SER A 77 -15.43 7.52 -3.07
N ASN A 78 -14.34 7.62 -3.81
CA ASN A 78 -14.30 8.17 -5.18
C ASN A 78 -13.01 7.71 -5.88
N SER A 79 -12.78 8.18 -7.11
CA SER A 79 -11.64 7.76 -7.93
C SER A 79 -10.26 8.02 -7.29
N SER A 80 -10.09 9.01 -6.41
CA SER A 80 -8.83 9.25 -5.69
C SER A 80 -8.81 8.73 -4.26
N HIS A 81 -9.96 8.58 -3.60
CA HIS A 81 -10.03 8.31 -2.17
C HIS A 81 -10.46 6.89 -1.87
N PHE A 82 -9.65 6.21 -1.06
CA PHE A 82 -9.96 4.89 -0.54
C PHE A 82 -9.46 4.72 0.89
N ARG A 83 -9.96 3.70 1.57
CA ARG A 83 -9.55 3.30 2.91
C ARG A 83 -9.28 1.81 2.94
N ILE A 84 -8.24 1.43 3.67
CA ILE A 84 -7.96 0.05 4.02
C ILE A 84 -8.35 -0.10 5.50
N CYS A 85 -9.30 -0.98 5.75
CA CYS A 85 -9.84 -1.28 7.07
C CYS A 85 -9.33 -2.66 7.48
N THR A 86 -8.66 -2.74 8.62
CA THR A 86 -8.36 -3.99 9.33
C THR A 86 -8.93 -3.91 10.75
N PRO A 87 -9.06 -5.02 11.48
CA PRO A 87 -9.59 -5.00 12.85
C PRO A 87 -8.80 -4.07 13.76
N LYS A 88 -7.49 -3.98 13.54
CA LYS A 88 -6.58 -3.15 14.35
C LYS A 88 -6.55 -1.69 13.90
N LYS A 89 -6.84 -1.40 12.62
CA LYS A 89 -6.56 -0.07 12.05
C LYS A 89 -7.33 0.23 10.77
N VAL A 90 -7.86 1.45 10.68
CA VAL A 90 -8.32 2.04 9.43
C VAL A 90 -7.28 3.06 8.94
N SER A 91 -6.83 2.91 7.69
CA SER A 91 -5.94 3.87 7.04
C SER A 91 -6.57 4.43 5.78
N SER A 92 -6.69 5.75 5.72
CA SER A 92 -7.28 6.49 4.60
C SER A 92 -6.20 7.06 3.68
N PHE A 93 -6.44 6.99 2.37
CA PHE A 93 -5.50 7.40 1.34
C PHE A 93 -6.18 8.22 0.25
N GLU A 94 -5.42 9.16 -0.30
CA GLU A 94 -5.72 9.91 -1.51
C GLU A 94 -4.63 9.62 -2.55
N ASP A 95 -5.03 9.09 -3.71
CA ASP A 95 -4.18 8.91 -4.90
C ASP A 95 -4.46 10.03 -5.90
N ALA A 96 -3.50 10.93 -6.07
CA ALA A 96 -3.58 12.02 -7.05
C ALA A 96 -3.72 11.51 -8.50
N LYS A 97 -3.35 10.26 -8.77
CA LYS A 97 -3.53 9.61 -10.08
C LYS A 97 -4.91 8.98 -10.28
N GLN A 98 -5.84 9.13 -9.33
CA GLN A 98 -7.21 8.65 -9.44
C GLN A 98 -7.32 7.12 -9.62
N ARG A 99 -6.48 6.37 -8.90
CA ARG A 99 -6.36 4.90 -9.01
C ARG A 99 -6.99 4.14 -7.83
N ALA A 100 -7.89 4.75 -7.07
CA ALA A 100 -8.51 4.13 -5.89
C ALA A 100 -9.18 2.78 -6.20
N TRP A 101 -9.89 2.68 -7.32
CA TRP A 101 -10.51 1.44 -7.76
C TRP A 101 -9.50 0.36 -8.18
N GLN A 102 -8.34 0.75 -8.71
CA GLN A 102 -7.27 -0.20 -9.04
C GLN A 102 -6.67 -0.82 -7.77
N TRP A 103 -6.51 -0.01 -6.71
CA TRP A 103 -6.11 -0.51 -5.40
C TRP A 103 -7.12 -1.53 -4.86
N LYS A 104 -8.41 -1.19 -4.89
CA LYS A 104 -9.47 -2.11 -4.45
C LYS A 104 -9.43 -3.42 -5.23
N LYS A 105 -9.44 -3.36 -6.56
CA LYS A 105 -9.42 -4.55 -7.42
C LYS A 105 -8.20 -5.42 -7.15
N ALA A 106 -7.00 -4.84 -7.11
CA ALA A 106 -5.76 -5.61 -6.91
C ALA A 106 -5.73 -6.32 -5.54
N ILE A 107 -6.21 -5.66 -4.48
CA ILE A 107 -6.28 -6.25 -3.15
C ILE A 107 -7.32 -7.37 -3.11
N GLU A 108 -8.52 -7.13 -3.63
CA GLU A 108 -9.61 -8.13 -3.63
C GLU A 108 -9.27 -9.35 -4.51
N ASP A 109 -8.56 -9.16 -5.62
CA ASP A 109 -8.10 -10.26 -6.47
C ASP A 109 -7.09 -11.14 -5.72
N LEU A 110 -6.12 -10.54 -4.99
CA LEU A 110 -5.18 -11.29 -4.16
C LEU A 110 -5.87 -12.01 -3.00
N GLN A 111 -6.85 -11.39 -2.35
CA GLN A 111 -7.64 -12.04 -1.30
C GLN A 111 -8.38 -13.27 -1.80
N ARG A 112 -8.89 -13.25 -3.04
CA ARG A 112 -9.54 -14.41 -3.66
C ARG A 112 -8.53 -15.52 -3.96
N CYS A 113 -7.34 -15.17 -4.45
CA CYS A 113 -6.28 -16.16 -4.70
C CYS A 113 -5.80 -16.88 -3.44
N GLN A 114 -5.89 -16.26 -2.26
CA GLN A 114 -5.51 -16.88 -0.98
C GLN A 114 -6.59 -17.77 -0.35
N LYS A 115 -7.84 -17.71 -0.84
CA LYS A 115 -8.95 -18.53 -0.33
C LYS A 115 -9.09 -19.89 -1.03
N ASN A 116 -8.27 -20.12 -2.07
CA ASN A 116 -8.23 -21.34 -2.86
C ASN A 116 -6.97 -22.15 -2.52
#